data_AF-A0A2N7XST0-F1
#
_entry.id   AF-A0A2N7XST0-F1
#
_cell.length_a   1.000
_cell.length_b   1.000
_cell.length_c   1.000
_cell.angle_alpha   90.00
_cell.angle_beta   90.00
_cell.angle_gamma   90.00
#
_symmetry.space_group_name_H-M   'P 1'
#
loop_
_entity.id
_entity.type
_entity.pdbx_description
1 polymer ?
#
loop_
_entity_poly.entity_id
_entity_poly.type
_entity_poly.pdbx_seq_one_letter_code
_entity_poly.pdbx_strand_id
1 'polypeptide(L)' 'AGTSELSQELTVTAQRLQQDYPLEISMAVEGTPRALHPVVRDEVCRIGDEALINAFQHAKATMIEVVISYRPSVLVLGVR' A
#
# COMPACT_ATOMS: atom_id res chain seq x y z
N ALA A 1 0.59 12.00 -9.35
CA ALA A 1 0.11 11.34 -8.12
C ALA A 1 0.83 11.98 -6.94
N GLY A 2 0.12 12.29 -5.86
CA GLY A 2 0.77 12.83 -4.66
C GLY A 2 1.55 11.73 -3.95
N THR A 3 2.80 11.98 -3.60
CA THR A 3 3.59 11.03 -2.81
C THR A 3 3.34 11.30 -1.32
N SER A 4 3.07 10.26 -0.54
CA SER A 4 2.99 10.30 0.94
C SER A 4 4.03 9.39 1.57
N GLU A 5 4.39 9.61 2.84
CA GLU A 5 5.28 8.72 3.60
C GLU A 5 4.78 7.27 3.56
N LEU A 6 3.48 7.07 3.83
CA LEU A 6 2.85 5.75 3.75
C LEU A 6 2.99 5.09 2.37
N SER A 7 2.79 5.85 1.28
CA SER A 7 2.96 5.31 -0.07
C SER A 7 4.40 4.91 -0.37
N GLN A 8 5.39 5.63 0.18
CA GLN A 8 6.80 5.30 0.00
C GLN A 8 7.16 4.02 0.74
N GLU A 9 6.71 3.89 2.01
CA GLU A 9 6.96 2.69 2.82
C GLU A 9 6.37 1.43 2.16
N LEU A 10 5.10 1.49 1.73
CA LEU A 10 4.47 0.37 1.04
C LEU A 10 5.10 0.08 -0.32
N THR A 11 5.63 1.11 -1.01
CA THR A 11 6.38 0.91 -2.27
C THR A 11 7.65 0.11 -2.02
N VAL A 12 8.39 0.41 -0.94
CA VAL A 12 9.60 -0.34 -0.58
C VAL A 12 9.27 -1.80 -0.27
N THR A 13 8.21 -2.07 0.49
CA THR A 13 7.77 -3.45 0.75
C THR A 13 7.39 -4.17 -0.55
N ALA A 14 6.60 -3.53 -1.41
CA ALA A 14 6.20 -4.10 -2.70
C ALA A 14 7.40 -4.42 -3.60
N GLN A 15 8.37 -3.51 -3.72
CA GLN A 15 9.57 -3.72 -4.52
C GLN A 15 10.41 -4.90 -4.03
N ARG A 16 10.48 -5.08 -2.71
CA ARG A 16 11.15 -6.24 -2.10
C ARG A 16 10.42 -7.54 -2.45
N LEU A 17 9.10 -7.57 -2.34
CA LEU A 17 8.30 -8.76 -2.69
C LEU A 17 8.37 -9.07 -4.19
N GLN A 18 8.46 -8.04 -5.06
CA GLN A 18 8.64 -8.24 -6.50
C GLN A 18 9.93 -8.95 -6.89
N GLN A 19 10.97 -8.93 -6.04
CA GLN A 19 12.20 -9.69 -6.29
C GLN A 19 11.97 -11.20 -6.17
N ASP A 20 11.10 -11.61 -5.25
CA ASP A 20 10.79 -13.02 -4.98
C ASP A 20 9.61 -13.53 -5.81
N TYR A 21 8.71 -12.63 -6.20
CA TYR A 21 7.47 -12.91 -6.91
C TYR A 21 7.30 -11.94 -8.08
N PRO A 22 7.49 -12.37 -9.34
CA PRO A 22 7.43 -11.49 -10.52
C PRO A 22 5.98 -11.15 -10.91
N LEU A 23 5.23 -10.53 -9.99
CA LEU A 23 3.91 -9.97 -10.23
C LEU A 23 4.01 -8.48 -10.54
N GLU A 24 3.20 -8.02 -11.49
CA GLU A 24 3.04 -6.59 -11.73
C GLU A 24 2.38 -5.92 -10.53
N ILE A 25 2.83 -4.73 -10.16
CA ILE A 25 2.20 -3.93 -9.11
C ILE A 25 1.95 -2.51 -9.60
N SER A 26 0.81 -1.96 -9.21
CA SER A 26 0.50 -0.55 -9.37
C SER A 26 0.16 0.06 -8.02
N MET A 27 0.56 1.31 -7.81
CA MET A 27 0.22 2.07 -6.62
C MET A 27 -0.40 3.42 -7.00
N ALA A 28 -1.57 3.69 -6.44
CA ALA A 28 -2.29 4.93 -6.63
C ALA A 28 -2.53 5.63 -5.29
N VAL A 29 -2.23 6.93 -5.26
CA VAL A 29 -2.59 7.81 -4.14
C VAL A 29 -3.65 8.78 -4.61
N GLU A 30 -4.80 8.73 -3.95
CA GLU A 30 -5.96 9.56 -4.24
C GLU A 30 -6.18 10.61 -3.15
N GLY A 31 -6.65 11.79 -3.56
CA GLY A 31 -6.84 12.92 -2.66
C GLY A 31 -5.52 13.62 -2.30
N THR A 32 -5.58 14.46 -1.28
CA THR A 32 -4.40 15.18 -0.79
C THR A 32 -3.81 14.43 0.40
N PRO A 33 -2.56 13.95 0.33
CA PRO A 33 -1.87 13.36 1.47
C PRO A 33 -1.93 14.27 2.70
N ARG A 34 -2.21 13.67 3.86
CA ARG A 34 -2.22 14.35 5.15
C ARG A 34 -1.34 13.58 6.13
N ALA A 35 -0.68 14.29 7.01
CA ALA A 35 0.04 13.67 8.12
C ALA A 35 -0.96 12.85 8.95
N LEU A 36 -0.68 11.56 9.10
CA LEU A 36 -1.42 10.68 10.00
C LEU A 36 -0.81 10.79 11.39
N HIS A 37 -1.62 10.56 12.42
CA HIS A 37 -1.10 10.38 13.76
C HIS A 37 -0.09 9.21 13.75
N PRO A 38 1.10 9.31 14.39
CA PRO A 38 2.16 8.30 14.26
C PRO A 38 1.69 6.86 14.52
N VAL A 39 0.89 6.66 15.57
CA VAL A 39 0.31 5.34 15.89
C VAL A 39 -0.59 4.80 14.78
N VAL A 40 -1.37 5.67 14.12
CA VAL A 40 -2.24 5.26 13.00
C VAL A 40 -1.39 4.94 11.78
N ARG A 41 -0.36 5.74 11.50
CA ARG A 41 0.59 5.46 10.42
C ARG A 41 1.21 4.08 10.60
N ASP A 42 1.80 3.82 11.77
CA ASP A 42 2.52 2.57 12.04
C ASP A 42 1.59 1.35 11.91
N GLU A 43 0.33 1.48 12.36
CA GLU A 43 -0.67 0.41 12.23
C GLU A 43 -1.08 0.20 10.77
N VAL A 44 -1.32 1.28 10.02
CA VAL A 44 -1.68 1.19 8.59
C VAL A 44 -0.52 0.61 7.77
N CYS A 45 0.73 0.96 8.08
CA CYS A 45 1.91 0.35 7.45
C CYS A 45 1.94 -1.16 7.70
N ARG A 46 1.74 -1.60 8.95
CA ARG A 46 1.71 -3.04 9.27
C ARG A 46 0.59 -3.78 8.55
N ILE A 47 -0.61 -3.20 8.52
CA ILE A 47 -1.77 -3.77 7.80
C ILE A 47 -1.46 -3.85 6.29
N GLY A 48 -0.85 -2.82 5.72
CA GLY A 48 -0.49 -2.78 4.31
C GLY A 48 0.59 -3.80 3.95
N ASP A 49 1.62 -3.95 4.78
CA ASP A 49 2.66 -4.97 4.60
C ASP A 49 2.06 -6.38 4.63
N GLU A 50 1.19 -6.68 5.59
CA GLU A 50 0.52 -7.98 5.68
C GLU A 50 -0.38 -8.24 4.47
N ALA A 51 -1.16 -7.23 4.05
CA ALA A 51 -2.02 -7.34 2.88
C ALA A 51 -1.21 -7.58 1.59
N LEU A 52 -0.07 -6.90 1.43
CA LEU A 52 0.86 -7.12 0.31
C LEU A 52 1.43 -8.53 0.35
N ILE A 53 1.94 -8.98 1.50
CA ILE A 53 2.47 -10.35 1.68
C ILE A 53 1.41 -11.38 1.28
N ASN A 54 0.17 -11.22 1.78
CA ASN A 54 -0.93 -12.10 1.45
C ASN A 54 -1.26 -12.09 -0.05
N ALA A 55 -1.25 -10.91 -0.68
CA ALA A 55 -1.50 -10.78 -2.11
C ALA A 55 -0.41 -11.47 -2.94
N PHE A 56 0.87 -11.20 -2.67
CA PHE A 56 2.00 -11.79 -3.40
C PHE A 56 2.11 -13.32 -3.20
N GLN A 57 1.87 -13.81 -1.97
CA GLN A 57 2.05 -15.23 -1.66
C GLN A 57 0.84 -16.09 -2.02
N HIS A 58 -0.38 -15.53 -1.98
CA HIS A 58 -1.60 -16.34 -2.04
C HIS A 58 -2.56 -15.97 -3.16
N ALA A 59 -2.53 -14.75 -3.71
CA ALA A 59 -3.60 -14.31 -4.62
C ALA A 59 -3.59 -15.02 -5.97
N LYS A 60 -2.50 -15.74 -6.35
CA LYS A 60 -2.28 -16.24 -7.73
C LYS A 60 -2.61 -15.17 -8.79
N ALA A 61 -2.50 -13.90 -8.41
CA ALA A 61 -2.88 -12.78 -9.25
C ALA A 61 -1.78 -12.56 -10.28
N THR A 62 -2.15 -12.02 -11.44
CA THR A 62 -1.16 -11.56 -12.42
C THR A 62 -0.69 -10.14 -12.13
N MET A 63 -1.48 -9.39 -11.35
CA MET A 63 -1.23 -8.00 -10.99
C MET A 63 -1.83 -7.70 -9.61
N ILE A 64 -1.16 -6.87 -8.84
CA ILE A 64 -1.64 -6.32 -7.58
C ILE A 64 -1.82 -4.80 -7.73
N GLU A 65 -2.94 -4.27 -7.26
CA GLU A 65 -3.20 -2.84 -7.19
C GLU A 65 -3.33 -2.38 -5.73
N VAL A 66 -2.53 -1.38 -5.37
CA VAL A 66 -2.58 -0.73 -4.06
C VAL A 66 -3.18 0.66 -4.22
N VAL A 67 -4.25 0.95 -3.48
CA VAL A 67 -4.87 2.28 -3.48
C VAL A 67 -4.84 2.86 -2.07
N ILE A 68 -4.32 4.08 -1.94
CA ILE A 68 -4.32 4.87 -0.71
C ILE A 68 -5.18 6.11 -0.96
N SER A 69 -6.35 6.16 -0.35
CA SER A 69 -7.33 7.23 -0.56
C SER A 69 -7.47 8.09 0.69
N TYR A 70 -7.01 9.34 0.62
CA TYR A 70 -7.15 10.35 1.68
C TYR A 70 -8.49 11.07 1.54
N ARG A 71 -9.52 10.60 2.25
CA ARG A 71 -10.85 11.21 2.30
C ARG A 71 -10.94 12.21 3.45
N PRO A 72 -11.97 13.09 3.51
CA PRO A 72 -12.05 14.14 4.52
C PRO A 72 -11.92 13.67 5.98
N SER A 73 -12.47 12.49 6.30
CA SER A 73 -12.52 11.93 7.66
C SER A 73 -11.96 10.52 7.81
N VAL A 74 -11.57 9.88 6.70
CA VAL A 74 -11.11 8.48 6.71
C VAL A 74 -9.94 8.30 5.75
N LEU A 75 -9.04 7.39 6.11
CA LEU A 75 -8.07 6.82 5.21
C LEU A 75 -8.58 5.47 4.73
N VAL A 76 -8.54 5.21 3.43
CA VAL A 76 -8.83 3.89 2.87
C VAL A 76 -7.56 3.34 2.27
N LEU A 77 -7.16 2.14 2.71
CA LEU A 77 -6.12 1.34 2.11
C LEU A 77 -6.78 0.11 1.46
N GLY A 78 -6.57 -0.06 0.16
CA GLY A 78 -7.04 -1.23 -0.58
C GLY A 78 -5.86 -1.95 -1.23
N VAL A 79 -5.86 -3.28 -1.16
CA VAL A 79 -4.97 -4.18 -1.89
C VAL A 79 -5.85 -5.19 -2.61
N ARG A 80 -5.71 -5.29 -3.93
CA ARG A 80 -6.55 -6.13 -4.80
C ARG A 80 -5.77 -6.72 -5.95
#